data_AF-A0A2H1W7P6-F1
#
_entry.id   AF-A0A2H1W7P6-F1
#
_cell.length_a   1.000
_cell.length_b   1.000
_cell.length_c   1.000
_cell.angle_alpha   90.00
_cell.angle_beta   90.00
_cell.angle_gamma   90.00
#
_symmetry.space_group_name_H-M   'P 1'
#
loop_
_entity.id
_entity.type
_entity.pdbx_description
1 polymer ?
#
loop_
_entity_poly.entity_id
_entity_poly.type
_entity_poly.pdbx_seq_one_letter_code
_entity_poly.pdbx_strand_id
1 'polypeptide(L)'
;MMVEGSAFTRNDVFQMAIRVAFVSAVTYFSIKWLVNQIDPTSKSRKKAEERAREQLRKAGLGNKHSIALDKLTDHEMIIASQLVVPDEISVNWKDIAGLDHLIQELRETVILPIQKRELFADSRLTQPPKGVLLHGPPGCGKTLIAKATAKEANMSFINLDVSLLTDKWYGETQKLAAAVFSLAVKLQPCIVFIDEIESFLRTRTQHDHEATAMMKTQFMSLWDGLITEPTCTVIIM
;
A
#
# COMPACT_ATOMS: atom_id res chain seq x y z
N MET A 1 9.60 48.31 -61.06
CA MET A 1 9.04 47.24 -61.91
C MET A 1 9.15 45.95 -61.11
N MET A 2 8.05 45.64 -60.42
CA MET A 2 7.11 44.56 -60.76
C MET A 2 7.50 43.26 -60.04
N VAL A 3 6.77 43.04 -58.95
CA VAL A 3 6.67 41.81 -58.17
C VAL A 3 6.25 40.69 -59.13
N GLU A 4 7.14 39.75 -59.40
CA GLU A 4 6.81 38.49 -60.07
C GLU A 4 5.96 37.64 -59.10
N GLY A 5 4.64 37.76 -59.24
CA GLY A 5 3.69 36.89 -58.59
C GLY A 5 3.78 35.49 -59.21
N SER A 6 4.51 34.58 -58.55
CA SER A 6 4.48 33.17 -58.86
C SER A 6 3.05 32.65 -58.68
N ALA A 7 2.36 32.35 -59.78
CA ALA A 7 1.05 31.72 -59.75
C ALA A 7 1.18 30.33 -59.11
N PHE A 8 0.81 30.21 -57.83
CA PHE A 8 0.80 28.95 -57.12
C PHE A 8 -0.18 27.99 -57.80
N THR A 9 0.34 26.96 -58.44
CA THR A 9 -0.47 25.92 -59.09
C THR A 9 -1.22 25.14 -58.03
N ARG A 10 -2.46 24.71 -58.28
CA ARG A 10 -3.23 23.84 -57.36
C ARG A 10 -2.44 22.61 -56.88
N ASN A 11 -1.54 22.10 -57.72
CA ASN A 11 -0.67 20.97 -57.40
C ASN A 11 0.41 21.31 -56.37
N ASP A 12 0.96 22.53 -56.38
CA ASP A 12 1.99 22.99 -55.43
C ASP A 12 1.38 23.21 -54.05
N VAL A 13 0.16 23.77 -54.00
CA VAL A 13 -0.62 23.93 -52.76
C VAL A 13 -0.97 22.56 -52.18
N PHE A 14 -1.34 21.59 -53.01
CA PHE A 14 -1.63 20.22 -52.58
C PHE A 14 -0.37 19.51 -52.04
N GLN A 15 0.79 19.66 -52.70
CA GLN A 15 2.05 19.12 -52.20
C GLN A 15 2.49 19.79 -50.88
N MET A 16 2.31 21.10 -50.72
CA MET A 16 2.57 21.78 -49.45
C MET A 16 1.68 21.27 -48.34
N ALA A 17 0.37 21.08 -48.59
CA ALA A 17 -0.55 20.54 -47.60
C ALA A 17 -0.16 19.13 -47.15
N ILE A 18 0.26 18.25 -48.07
CA ILE A 18 0.76 16.91 -47.75
C ILE A 18 2.03 16.97 -46.90
N ARG A 19 2.98 17.86 -47.23
CA ARG A 19 4.22 18.01 -46.46
C ARG A 19 3.96 18.52 -45.05
N VAL A 20 3.07 19.49 -44.89
CA VAL A 20 2.67 20.01 -43.56
C VAL A 20 1.97 18.92 -42.75
N ALA A 21 1.05 18.16 -43.37
CA ALA A 21 0.39 17.03 -42.71
C ALA A 21 1.40 15.97 -42.26
N PHE A 22 2.35 15.60 -43.12
CA PHE A 22 3.39 14.62 -42.80
C PHE A 22 4.29 15.09 -41.66
N VAL A 23 4.76 16.34 -41.69
CA VAL A 23 5.60 16.91 -40.62
C VAL A 23 4.84 16.97 -39.30
N SER A 24 3.56 17.35 -39.31
CA SER A 24 2.71 17.37 -38.12
C SER A 24 2.49 15.96 -37.53
N ALA A 25 2.32 14.95 -38.39
CA ALA A 25 2.18 13.56 -37.96
C ALA A 25 3.48 13.02 -37.35
N VAL A 26 4.63 13.28 -38.01
CA VAL A 26 5.94 12.85 -37.53
C VAL A 26 6.29 13.51 -36.20
N THR A 27 6.04 14.82 -36.05
CA THR A 27 6.26 15.53 -34.77
C THR A 27 5.36 14.99 -33.67
N TYR A 28 4.07 14.75 -33.93
CA TYR A 28 3.16 14.13 -32.96
C TYR A 28 3.64 12.74 -32.52
N PHE A 29 4.02 11.88 -33.46
CA PHE A 29 4.54 10.53 -33.14
C PHE A 29 5.87 10.59 -32.39
N SER A 30 6.74 11.54 -32.73
CA SER A 30 8.05 11.70 -32.07
C SER A 30 7.89 12.18 -30.64
N ILE A 31 7.02 13.15 -30.38
CA ILE A 31 6.67 13.62 -29.03
C ILE A 31 6.05 12.48 -28.23
N LYS A 32 5.09 11.74 -28.81
CA LYS A 32 4.45 10.60 -28.15
C LYS A 32 5.45 9.48 -27.83
N TRP A 33 6.40 9.21 -28.71
CA TRP A 33 7.47 8.24 -28.49
C TRP A 33 8.43 8.70 -27.38
N LEU A 34 8.79 9.98 -27.37
CA LEU A 34 9.67 10.59 -26.36
C LEU A 34 9.02 10.61 -24.97
N VAL A 35 7.74 10.99 -24.87
CA VAL A 35 6.96 10.95 -23.61
C VAL A 35 6.91 9.51 -23.07
N ASN A 36 6.71 8.51 -23.94
CA ASN A 36 6.72 7.09 -23.55
C ASN A 36 8.09 6.57 -23.08
N GLN A 37 9.20 7.22 -23.45
CA GLN A 37 10.56 6.89 -23.00
C GLN A 37 10.93 7.59 -21.68
N ILE A 38 10.41 8.80 -21.44
CA ILE A 38 10.75 9.62 -20.26
C ILE A 38 9.95 9.22 -19.01
N ASP A 39 8.76 8.60 -19.16
CA ASP A 39 7.95 8.12 -18.03
C ASP A 39 7.97 6.57 -17.88
N PRO A 40 9.09 5.95 -17.46
CA PRO A 40 9.12 4.53 -17.10
C PRO A 40 8.31 4.24 -15.82
N THR A 41 7.98 5.27 -15.03
CA THR A 41 7.17 5.21 -13.81
C THR A 41 5.68 4.99 -14.09
N SER A 42 5.15 5.53 -15.20
CA SER A 42 3.73 5.41 -15.55
C SER A 42 3.29 3.96 -15.82
N LYS A 43 4.16 3.16 -16.47
CA LYS A 43 3.92 1.73 -16.71
C LYS A 43 4.01 0.91 -15.42
N SER A 44 4.97 1.23 -14.56
CA SER A 44 5.11 0.61 -13.23
C SER A 44 3.87 0.88 -12.36
N ARG A 45 3.41 2.15 -12.33
CA ARG A 45 2.22 2.58 -11.59
C ARG A 45 0.94 1.89 -12.07
N LYS A 46 0.73 1.78 -13.39
CA LYS A 46 -0.40 1.03 -13.96
C LYS A 46 -0.38 -0.45 -13.58
N LYS A 47 0.80 -1.09 -13.61
CA LYS A 47 0.95 -2.49 -13.20
C LYS A 47 0.72 -2.69 -11.70
N ALA A 48 1.15 -1.74 -10.87
CA ALA A 48 0.86 -1.75 -9.43
C ALA A 48 -0.64 -1.57 -9.15
N GLU A 49 -1.31 -0.69 -9.90
CA GLU A 49 -2.75 -0.46 -9.82
C GLU A 49 -3.55 -1.69 -10.27
N GLU A 50 -3.15 -2.36 -11.35
CA GLU A 50 -3.77 -3.62 -11.79
C GLU A 50 -3.63 -4.72 -10.74
N ARG A 51 -2.42 -4.88 -10.16
CA ARG A 51 -2.17 -5.85 -9.08
C ARG A 51 -2.98 -5.53 -7.83
N ALA A 52 -3.01 -4.26 -7.42
CA ALA A 52 -3.81 -3.81 -6.29
C ALA A 52 -5.30 -4.12 -6.53
N ARG A 53 -5.85 -3.79 -7.70
CA ARG A 53 -7.23 -4.12 -8.06
C ARG A 53 -7.50 -5.63 -8.06
N GLU A 54 -6.57 -6.43 -8.54
CA GLU A 54 -6.69 -7.88 -8.54
C GLU A 54 -6.68 -8.44 -7.10
N GLN A 55 -5.75 -7.98 -6.26
CA GLN A 55 -5.68 -8.34 -4.85
C GLN A 55 -6.94 -7.93 -4.10
N LEU A 56 -7.45 -6.73 -4.35
CA LEU A 56 -8.69 -6.23 -3.76
C LEU A 56 -9.93 -7.02 -4.25
N ARG A 57 -9.93 -7.47 -5.51
CA ARG A 57 -10.99 -8.33 -6.05
C ARG A 57 -10.93 -9.73 -5.42
N LYS A 58 -9.73 -10.30 -5.27
CA LYS A 58 -9.51 -11.59 -4.59
C LYS A 58 -9.82 -11.51 -3.10
N ALA A 59 -9.56 -10.36 -2.47
CA ALA A 59 -9.92 -10.11 -1.08
C ALA A 59 -11.43 -10.17 -0.87
N GLY A 60 -12.24 -10.02 -1.94
CA GLY A 60 -13.49 -10.77 -2.10
C GLY A 60 -14.47 -10.73 -0.94
N LEU A 61 -14.48 -9.65 -0.14
CA LEU A 61 -15.39 -9.44 0.97
C LEU A 61 -16.82 -9.28 0.42
N GLY A 62 -17.56 -10.39 0.37
CA GLY A 62 -18.93 -10.45 -0.13
C GLY A 62 -19.83 -9.34 0.44
N ASN A 63 -20.47 -8.61 -0.47
CA ASN A 63 -21.58 -7.65 -0.30
C ASN A 63 -21.44 -6.47 0.69
N LYS A 64 -20.46 -6.41 1.61
CA LYS A 64 -20.35 -5.31 2.59
C LYS A 64 -19.32 -4.23 2.26
N HIS A 65 -18.28 -4.53 1.47
CA HIS A 65 -17.15 -3.60 1.26
C HIS A 65 -16.76 -3.34 -0.21
N SER A 66 -17.58 -3.77 -1.17
CA SER A 66 -17.45 -3.37 -2.60
C SER A 66 -17.43 -1.85 -2.80
N ILE A 67 -18.01 -1.09 -1.88
CA ILE A 67 -18.09 0.39 -1.89
C ILE A 67 -16.75 1.07 -1.51
N ALA A 68 -15.84 0.37 -0.81
CA ALA A 68 -14.57 0.96 -0.37
C ALA A 68 -13.54 1.08 -1.51
N LEU A 69 -13.69 0.26 -2.56
CA LEU A 69 -12.76 0.18 -3.69
C LEU A 69 -12.89 1.35 -4.67
N ASP A 70 -14.11 1.88 -4.84
CA ASP A 70 -14.38 3.02 -5.73
C ASP A 70 -13.92 4.38 -5.16
N LYS A 71 -13.48 4.42 -3.89
CA LYS A 71 -13.01 5.63 -3.19
C LYS A 71 -11.58 5.49 -2.66
N LEU A 72 -10.75 4.67 -3.30
CA LEU A 72 -9.35 4.60 -2.93
C LEU A 72 -8.59 5.80 -3.50
N THR A 73 -7.80 6.44 -2.65
CA THR A 73 -6.87 7.49 -3.09
C THR A 73 -5.68 6.88 -3.81
N ASP A 74 -4.98 7.69 -4.60
CA ASP A 74 -3.75 7.30 -5.30
C ASP A 74 -2.73 6.62 -4.37
N HIS A 75 -2.59 7.11 -3.14
CA HIS A 75 -1.70 6.58 -2.11
C HIS A 75 -2.17 5.24 -1.57
N GLU A 76 -3.47 5.09 -1.31
CA GLU A 76 -4.05 3.82 -0.86
C GLU A 76 -3.89 2.73 -1.92
N MET A 77 -3.96 3.08 -3.21
CA MET A 77 -3.71 2.14 -4.29
C MET A 77 -2.27 1.62 -4.31
N ILE A 78 -1.30 2.47 -3.98
CA ILE A 78 0.12 2.06 -3.85
C ILE A 78 0.25 1.04 -2.72
N ILE A 79 -0.33 1.31 -1.54
CA ILE A 79 -0.27 0.38 -0.40
C ILE A 79 -1.06 -0.89 -0.67
N ALA A 80 -2.19 -0.81 -1.38
CA ALA A 80 -2.99 -1.97 -1.75
C ALA A 80 -2.24 -2.97 -2.63
N SER A 81 -1.16 -2.56 -3.30
CA SER A 81 -0.28 -3.51 -4.01
C SER A 81 0.51 -4.44 -3.07
N GLN A 82 0.64 -4.07 -1.79
CA GLN A 82 1.29 -4.87 -0.73
C GLN A 82 0.28 -5.68 0.10
N LEU A 83 -1.01 -5.60 -0.24
CA LEU A 83 -2.04 -6.40 0.37
C LEU A 83 -1.87 -7.85 -0.04
N VAL A 84 -1.87 -8.73 0.97
CA VAL A 84 -1.89 -10.17 0.82
C VAL A 84 -3.19 -10.68 1.43
N VAL A 85 -3.97 -11.37 0.61
CA VAL A 85 -5.21 -12.00 1.05
C VAL A 85 -4.92 -13.30 1.83
N PRO A 86 -5.77 -13.68 2.80
CA PRO A 86 -5.56 -14.89 3.60
C PRO A 86 -5.29 -16.15 2.76
N ASP A 87 -5.99 -16.30 1.64
CA ASP A 87 -5.89 -17.47 0.75
C ASP A 87 -4.54 -17.57 0.02
N GLU A 88 -3.83 -16.45 -0.17
CA GLU A 88 -2.50 -16.43 -0.79
C GLU A 88 -1.38 -16.72 0.21
N ILE A 89 -1.68 -16.71 1.52
CA ILE A 89 -0.71 -17.04 2.56
C ILE A 89 -0.52 -18.56 2.59
N SER A 90 0.66 -19.05 2.18
CA SER A 90 0.96 -20.48 2.13
C SER A 90 1.32 -21.10 3.49
N VAL A 91 1.62 -20.28 4.49
CA VAL A 91 2.18 -20.71 5.79
C VAL A 91 1.08 -20.96 6.83
N ASN A 92 1.16 -22.06 7.55
CA ASN A 92 0.29 -22.39 8.69
C ASN A 92 1.09 -22.46 10.00
N TRP A 93 0.41 -22.50 11.15
CA TRP A 93 1.09 -22.70 12.45
C TRP A 93 1.80 -24.04 12.56
N LYS A 94 1.34 -25.06 11.82
CA LYS A 94 1.99 -26.38 11.77
C LYS A 94 3.39 -26.33 11.16
N ASP A 95 3.69 -25.28 10.40
CA ASP A 95 4.99 -25.09 9.75
C ASP A 95 5.99 -24.37 10.68
N ILE A 96 5.56 -23.99 11.89
CA ILE A 96 6.38 -23.31 12.91
C ILE A 96 6.75 -24.32 13.99
N ALA A 97 8.04 -24.43 14.30
CA ALA A 97 8.54 -25.32 15.35
C ALA A 97 9.11 -24.54 16.54
N GLY A 98 8.85 -25.01 17.76
CA GLY A 98 9.49 -24.52 18.99
C GLY A 98 8.94 -23.20 19.55
N LEU A 99 7.82 -22.70 19.02
CA LEU A 99 7.16 -21.46 19.45
C LEU A 99 5.74 -21.71 19.98
N ASP A 100 5.45 -22.92 20.47
CA ASP A 100 4.09 -23.34 20.86
C ASP A 100 3.44 -22.43 21.89
N HIS A 101 4.20 -21.95 22.88
CA HIS A 101 3.72 -21.01 23.88
C HIS A 101 3.26 -19.68 23.25
N LEU A 102 4.07 -19.14 22.32
CA LEU A 102 3.77 -17.86 21.67
C LEU A 102 2.61 -18.01 20.68
N ILE A 103 2.51 -19.15 19.98
CA ILE A 103 1.35 -19.48 19.14
C ILE A 103 0.08 -19.53 19.98
N GLN A 104 0.12 -20.17 21.15
CA GLN A 104 -1.02 -20.24 22.07
C GLN A 104 -1.42 -18.85 22.58
N GLU A 105 -0.44 -18.01 22.96
CA GLU A 105 -0.68 -16.64 23.41
C GLU A 105 -1.32 -15.79 22.30
N LEU A 106 -0.81 -15.85 21.06
CA LEU A 106 -1.41 -15.16 19.92
C LEU A 106 -2.82 -15.67 19.61
N ARG A 107 -3.05 -16.98 19.75
CA ARG A 107 -4.38 -17.58 19.57
C ARG A 107 -5.38 -16.98 20.56
N GLU A 108 -5.00 -16.91 21.82
CA GLU A 108 -5.89 -16.45 22.89
C GLU A 108 -6.12 -14.93 22.86
N THR A 109 -5.08 -14.17 22.54
CA THR A 109 -5.12 -12.70 22.59
C THR A 109 -5.61 -12.07 21.29
N VAL A 110 -5.23 -12.61 20.12
CA VAL A 110 -5.55 -12.03 18.82
C VAL A 110 -6.74 -12.75 18.16
N ILE A 111 -6.69 -14.08 18.07
CA ILE A 111 -7.66 -14.83 17.26
C ILE A 111 -9.00 -14.96 17.97
N LEU A 112 -9.01 -15.36 19.26
CA LEU A 112 -10.24 -15.60 20.00
C LEU A 112 -11.15 -14.35 20.08
N PRO A 113 -10.66 -13.14 20.38
CA PRO A 113 -11.52 -11.96 20.44
C PRO A 113 -12.15 -11.61 19.10
N ILE A 114 -11.49 -11.95 17.98
CA ILE A 114 -11.95 -11.60 16.64
C ILE A 114 -12.90 -12.64 16.08
N GLN A 115 -12.65 -13.93 16.32
CA GLN A 115 -13.56 -15.01 15.93
C GLN A 115 -14.81 -15.08 16.80
N LYS A 116 -14.71 -14.75 18.10
CA LYS A 116 -15.80 -14.87 19.08
C LYS A 116 -16.19 -13.53 19.69
N ARG A 117 -16.44 -12.52 18.86
CA ARG A 117 -16.81 -11.16 19.34
C ARG A 117 -18.00 -11.15 20.31
N GLU A 118 -18.96 -12.04 20.14
CA GLU A 118 -20.15 -12.13 21.01
C GLU A 118 -19.80 -12.44 22.48
N LEU A 119 -18.74 -13.21 22.73
CA LEU A 119 -18.30 -13.55 24.09
C LEU A 119 -17.56 -12.42 24.80
N PHE A 120 -17.08 -11.44 24.03
CA PHE A 120 -16.15 -10.41 24.49
C PHE A 120 -16.70 -8.98 24.30
N ALA A 121 -17.95 -8.85 23.85
CA ALA A 121 -18.60 -7.57 23.58
C ALA A 121 -18.83 -6.73 24.85
N ASP A 122 -19.08 -7.38 25.99
CA ASP A 122 -19.43 -6.71 27.24
C ASP A 122 -18.23 -6.28 28.08
N SER A 123 -17.01 -6.73 27.73
CA SER A 123 -15.79 -6.45 28.48
C SER A 123 -14.79 -5.63 27.66
N ARG A 124 -14.38 -4.48 28.21
CA ARG A 124 -13.30 -3.66 27.64
C ARG A 124 -11.92 -4.31 27.80
N LEU A 125 -11.80 -5.30 28.69
CA LEU A 125 -10.53 -5.99 28.98
C LEU A 125 -10.20 -7.08 27.95
N THR A 126 -11.18 -7.55 27.19
CA THR A 126 -11.05 -8.68 26.26
C THR A 126 -11.02 -8.24 24.80
N GLN A 127 -10.75 -6.96 24.55
CA GLN A 127 -10.57 -6.45 23.20
C GLN A 127 -9.24 -6.98 22.63
N PRO A 128 -9.17 -7.26 21.31
CA PRO A 128 -7.93 -7.67 20.70
C PRO A 128 -6.86 -6.58 20.90
N PRO A 129 -5.59 -6.97 21.14
CA PRO A 129 -4.51 -5.99 21.25
C PRO A 129 -4.38 -5.24 19.93
N LYS A 130 -4.20 -3.92 20.02
CA LYS A 130 -4.03 -3.04 18.85
C LYS A 130 -2.62 -3.13 18.26
N GLY A 131 -1.67 -3.64 19.04
CA GLY A 131 -0.28 -3.82 18.64
C GLY A 131 0.32 -5.05 19.30
N VAL A 132 1.11 -5.79 18.53
CA VAL A 132 1.91 -6.93 19.01
C VAL A 132 3.33 -6.69 18.55
N LEU A 133 4.29 -6.65 19.46
CA LEU A 133 5.70 -6.47 19.10
C LEU A 133 6.42 -7.82 19.17
N LEU A 134 6.82 -8.35 18.01
CA LEU A 134 7.63 -9.56 17.92
C LEU A 134 9.12 -9.20 17.95
N HIS A 135 9.81 -9.48 19.05
CA HIS A 135 11.24 -9.21 19.19
C HIS A 135 12.08 -10.49 19.28
N GLY A 136 13.37 -10.40 18.92
CA GLY A 136 14.34 -11.49 19.05
C GLY A 136 15.44 -11.43 17.98
N PRO A 137 16.37 -12.40 17.95
CA PRO A 137 17.42 -12.44 16.93
C PRO A 137 16.87 -12.58 15.49
N PRO A 138 17.61 -12.14 14.46
CA PRO A 138 17.22 -12.35 13.08
C PRO A 138 17.16 -13.86 12.76
N GLY A 139 16.23 -14.26 11.88
CA GLY A 139 16.09 -15.66 11.46
C GLY A 139 15.21 -16.54 12.36
N CYS A 140 14.62 -16.02 13.44
CA CYS A 140 13.73 -16.78 14.33
C CYS A 140 12.26 -16.87 13.85
N GLY A 141 11.97 -16.62 12.57
CA GLY A 141 10.62 -16.81 12.01
C GLY A 141 9.55 -15.79 12.43
N LYS A 142 9.92 -14.58 12.90
CA LYS A 142 8.96 -13.50 13.26
C LYS A 142 7.97 -13.16 12.14
N THR A 143 8.47 -12.96 10.93
CA THR A 143 7.62 -12.70 9.75
C THR A 143 6.74 -13.91 9.40
N LEU A 144 7.23 -15.13 9.68
CA LEU A 144 6.53 -16.37 9.37
C LEU A 144 5.35 -16.60 10.32
N ILE A 145 5.52 -16.32 11.62
CA ILE A 145 4.44 -16.40 12.60
C ILE A 145 3.38 -15.30 12.41
N ALA A 146 3.77 -14.08 12.02
CA ALA A 146 2.83 -13.02 11.70
C ALA A 146 1.93 -13.42 10.52
N LYS A 147 2.52 -13.96 9.44
CA LYS A 147 1.79 -14.47 8.27
C LYS A 147 0.86 -15.63 8.64
N ALA A 148 1.36 -16.62 9.40
CA ALA A 148 0.56 -17.75 9.83
C ALA A 148 -0.63 -17.30 10.70
N THR A 149 -0.42 -16.32 11.58
CA THR A 149 -1.48 -15.75 12.42
C THR A 149 -2.54 -15.04 11.59
N ALA A 150 -2.15 -14.28 10.56
CA ALA A 150 -3.09 -13.64 9.64
C ALA A 150 -3.95 -14.66 8.89
N LYS A 151 -3.35 -15.78 8.48
CA LYS A 151 -4.07 -16.87 7.82
C LYS A 151 -5.07 -17.57 8.74
N GLU A 152 -4.65 -17.97 9.94
CA GLU A 152 -5.50 -18.64 10.91
C GLU A 152 -6.64 -17.74 11.41
N ALA A 153 -6.39 -16.43 11.49
CA ALA A 153 -7.39 -15.42 11.85
C ALA A 153 -8.28 -15.00 10.67
N ASN A 154 -7.99 -15.46 9.45
CA ASN A 154 -8.63 -15.06 8.19
C ASN A 154 -8.67 -13.53 8.00
N MET A 155 -7.53 -12.88 8.21
CA MET A 155 -7.38 -11.42 8.16
C MET A 155 -6.58 -10.98 6.93
N SER A 156 -6.98 -9.83 6.39
CA SER A 156 -6.16 -9.11 5.41
C SER A 156 -4.76 -8.84 6.01
N PHE A 157 -3.70 -9.11 5.25
CA PHE A 157 -2.33 -8.88 5.70
C PHE A 157 -1.68 -7.82 4.82
N ILE A 158 -1.29 -6.69 5.41
CA ILE A 158 -0.53 -5.63 4.72
C ILE A 158 0.93 -5.76 5.15
N ASN A 159 1.79 -6.13 4.21
CA ASN A 159 3.24 -6.18 4.46
C ASN A 159 3.86 -4.81 4.16
N LEU A 160 3.97 -3.95 5.17
CA LEU A 160 4.47 -2.60 5.01
C LEU A 160 6.00 -2.59 4.97
N ASP A 161 6.54 -2.16 3.83
CA ASP A 161 7.98 -1.89 3.71
C ASP A 161 8.24 -0.43 4.11
N VAL A 162 9.07 -0.23 5.15
CA VAL A 162 9.47 1.10 5.63
C VAL A 162 10.10 1.94 4.51
N SER A 163 10.77 1.28 3.56
CA SER A 163 11.43 1.93 2.42
C SER A 163 10.45 2.72 1.55
N LEU A 164 9.21 2.24 1.39
CA LEU A 164 8.17 2.94 0.62
C LEU A 164 7.77 4.26 1.26
N LEU A 165 7.92 4.37 2.57
CA LEU A 165 7.54 5.57 3.28
C LEU A 165 8.68 6.61 3.25
N THR A 166 9.94 6.17 3.12
CA THR A 166 11.12 7.07 3.14
C THR A 166 11.46 7.74 1.80
N ASP A 167 10.52 7.78 0.85
CA ASP A 167 10.76 8.34 -0.48
C ASP A 167 11.20 9.82 -0.46
N LYS A 168 11.97 10.25 -1.47
CA LYS A 168 12.73 11.54 -1.50
C LYS A 168 11.88 12.83 -1.46
N TRP A 169 10.56 12.76 -1.35
CA TRP A 169 9.66 13.90 -1.44
C TRP A 169 8.96 14.18 -0.11
N TYR A 170 9.38 15.28 0.54
CA TYR A 170 9.08 15.72 1.92
C TYR A 170 7.59 15.90 2.31
N GLY A 171 6.62 15.55 1.47
CA GLY A 171 5.18 15.58 1.81
C GLY A 171 4.38 14.36 1.40
N GLU A 172 4.93 13.53 0.51
CA GLU A 172 4.27 12.32 0.03
C GLU A 172 4.35 11.18 1.05
N THR A 173 5.45 11.12 1.81
CA THR A 173 5.66 10.22 2.94
C THR A 173 4.53 10.26 3.98
N GLN A 174 4.09 11.45 4.38
CA GLN A 174 3.02 11.57 5.40
C GLN A 174 1.66 11.10 4.88
N LYS A 175 1.36 11.40 3.61
CA LYS A 175 0.14 10.92 2.96
C LYS A 175 0.16 9.40 2.80
N LEU A 176 1.31 8.82 2.45
CA LEU A 176 1.48 7.37 2.40
C LEU A 176 1.28 6.73 3.77
N ALA A 177 1.88 7.28 4.84
CA ALA A 177 1.66 6.79 6.19
C ALA A 177 0.16 6.84 6.59
N ALA A 178 -0.52 7.96 6.31
CA ALA A 178 -1.97 8.08 6.52
C ALA A 178 -2.77 7.09 5.66
N ALA A 179 -2.37 6.86 4.42
CA ALA A 179 -3.01 5.92 3.51
C ALA A 179 -2.91 4.47 3.99
N VAL A 180 -1.80 4.06 4.62
CA VAL A 180 -1.66 2.72 5.21
C VAL A 180 -2.75 2.46 6.24
N PHE A 181 -2.90 3.38 7.21
CA PHE A 181 -3.89 3.23 8.27
C PHE A 181 -5.32 3.38 7.74
N SER A 182 -5.56 4.32 6.83
CA SER A 182 -6.87 4.48 6.17
C SER A 182 -7.28 3.22 5.42
N LEU A 183 -6.36 2.62 4.65
CA LEU A 183 -6.61 1.36 3.95
C LEU A 183 -6.84 0.20 4.93
N ALA A 184 -6.02 0.09 5.98
CA ALA A 184 -6.19 -0.94 7.01
C ALA A 184 -7.56 -0.86 7.69
N VAL A 185 -8.06 0.35 7.95
CA VAL A 185 -9.40 0.59 8.50
C VAL A 185 -10.51 0.17 7.52
N LYS A 186 -10.33 0.45 6.23
CA LYS A 186 -11.27 0.02 5.17
C LYS A 186 -11.29 -1.49 4.96
N LEU A 187 -10.19 -2.19 5.25
CA LEU A 187 -10.01 -3.63 5.04
C LEU A 187 -10.19 -4.48 6.32
N GLN A 188 -10.76 -3.92 7.39
CA GLN A 188 -10.94 -4.63 8.64
C GLN A 188 -11.77 -5.93 8.46
N PRO A 189 -11.38 -7.04 9.13
CA PRO A 189 -10.24 -7.18 10.04
C PRO A 189 -8.89 -7.31 9.30
N CYS A 190 -7.86 -6.58 9.76
CA CYS A 190 -6.58 -6.46 9.05
C CYS A 190 -5.38 -6.46 10.02
N ILE A 191 -4.29 -7.10 9.61
CA ILE A 191 -2.97 -7.02 10.24
C ILE A 191 -2.07 -6.16 9.36
N VAL A 192 -1.44 -5.14 9.95
CA VAL A 192 -0.39 -4.35 9.31
C VAL A 192 0.93 -4.81 9.91
N PHE A 193 1.73 -5.53 9.13
CA PHE A 193 3.05 -5.99 9.55
C PHE A 193 4.11 -4.99 9.11
N ILE A 194 4.96 -4.57 10.05
CA ILE A 194 6.05 -3.63 9.81
C ILE A 194 7.35 -4.35 10.11
N ASP A 195 8.00 -4.84 9.04
CA ASP A 195 9.31 -5.46 9.20
C ASP A 195 10.36 -4.40 9.57
N GLU A 196 11.34 -4.81 10.37
CA GLU A 196 12.42 -3.94 10.86
C GLU A 196 11.92 -2.62 11.48
N ILE A 197 10.82 -2.64 12.23
CA ILE A 197 10.27 -1.44 12.90
C ILE A 197 11.30 -0.74 13.80
N GLU A 198 12.28 -1.48 14.33
CA GLU A 198 13.41 -0.93 15.09
C GLU A 198 14.29 0.02 14.28
N SER A 199 14.40 -0.18 12.96
CA SER A 199 15.11 0.73 12.04
C SER A 199 14.33 2.04 11.87
N PHE A 200 13.00 1.94 11.84
CA PHE A 200 12.10 3.07 11.70
C PHE A 200 12.00 3.89 13.00
N LEU A 201 11.87 3.22 14.14
CA LEU A 201 11.62 3.85 15.45
C LEU A 201 12.89 4.19 16.25
N ARG A 202 14.07 4.21 15.62
CA ARG A 202 15.33 4.59 16.30
C ARG A 202 15.20 5.90 17.08
N THR A 203 15.85 5.94 18.25
CA THR A 203 15.97 7.15 19.07
C THR A 203 16.47 8.31 18.22
N ARG A 204 15.81 9.48 18.33
CA ARG A 204 16.18 10.69 17.58
C ARG A 204 17.64 11.02 17.85
N THR A 205 18.48 10.90 16.84
CA THR A 205 19.86 11.39 16.91
C THR A 205 19.93 12.79 16.33
N GLN A 206 20.90 13.61 16.75
CA GLN A 206 21.08 14.98 16.22
C GLN A 206 21.38 15.03 14.71
N HIS A 207 21.64 13.88 14.06
CA HIS A 207 21.84 13.74 12.63
C HIS A 207 20.67 13.08 11.88
N ASP A 208 19.55 12.81 12.55
CA ASP A 208 18.36 12.31 11.87
C ASP A 208 17.81 13.38 10.92
N HIS A 209 17.42 12.95 9.71
CA HIS A 209 16.73 13.83 8.78
C HIS A 209 15.38 14.24 9.38
N GLU A 210 15.07 15.54 9.39
CA GLU A 210 13.80 16.08 9.93
C GLU A 210 12.57 15.38 9.33
N ALA A 211 12.66 14.96 8.07
CA ALA A 211 11.63 14.20 7.36
C ALA A 211 11.26 12.90 8.10
N THR A 212 12.26 12.12 8.53
CA THR A 212 12.06 10.87 9.25
C THR A 212 11.46 11.13 10.64
N ALA A 213 11.90 12.19 11.32
CA ALA A 213 11.35 12.56 12.63
C ALA A 213 9.87 12.98 12.57
N MET A 214 9.49 13.76 11.55
CA MET A 214 8.10 14.13 11.30
C MET A 214 7.26 12.92 10.93
N MET A 215 7.79 12.01 10.11
CA MET A 215 7.10 10.78 9.75
C MET A 215 6.83 9.89 10.96
N LYS A 216 7.82 9.68 11.85
CA LYS A 216 7.62 8.93 13.10
C LYS A 216 6.50 9.54 13.95
N THR A 217 6.49 10.87 14.04
CA THR A 217 5.45 11.61 14.79
C THR A 217 4.06 11.37 14.20
N GLN A 218 3.95 11.44 12.86
CA GLN A 218 2.70 11.17 12.16
C GLN A 218 2.23 9.73 12.37
N PHE A 219 3.15 8.77 12.25
CA PHE A 219 2.85 7.35 12.46
C PHE A 219 2.33 7.07 13.88
N MET A 220 2.97 7.64 14.90
CA MET A 220 2.51 7.53 16.29
C MET A 220 1.14 8.17 16.51
N SER A 221 0.89 9.34 15.92
CA SER A 221 -0.42 9.99 16.01
C SER A 221 -1.53 9.17 15.36
N LEU A 222 -1.24 8.50 14.24
CA LEU A 222 -2.20 7.65 13.54
C LEU A 222 -2.44 6.34 14.28
N TRP A 223 -1.39 5.74 14.85
CA TRP A 223 -1.52 4.57 15.74
C TRP A 223 -2.43 4.90 16.92
N ASP A 224 -2.19 6.01 17.62
CA ASP A 224 -3.02 6.41 18.77
C ASP A 224 -4.49 6.64 18.40
N GLY A 225 -4.74 7.18 17.19
CA GLY A 225 -6.08 7.26 16.62
C GLY A 225 -6.79 5.90 16.51
N LEU A 226 -6.07 4.86 16.07
CA LEU A 226 -6.62 3.49 15.99
C LEU A 226 -6.87 2.84 17.36
N ILE A 227 -6.10 3.22 18.38
CA ILE A 227 -6.28 2.75 19.75
C ILE A 227 -7.58 3.32 20.34
N THR A 228 -7.88 4.59 20.01
CA THR A 228 -9.04 5.30 20.55
C THR A 228 -10.37 4.75 20.04
N GLU A 229 -10.41 4.12 18.86
CA GLU A 229 -11.62 3.54 18.29
C GLU A 229 -11.89 2.11 18.81
N PRO A 230 -12.92 1.88 19.64
CA PRO A 230 -13.19 0.57 20.24
C PRO A 230 -13.68 -0.48 19.23
N THR A 231 -14.25 -0.06 18.10
CA THR A 231 -14.75 -0.97 17.05
C THR A 231 -13.68 -1.33 16.01
N CYS A 232 -12.54 -0.64 16.01
CA CYS A 232 -11.49 -0.82 15.03
C CYS A 232 -10.76 -2.15 15.28
N THR A 233 -10.76 -3.04 14.27
CA THR A 233 -10.07 -4.34 14.33
C THR A 233 -8.88 -4.38 13.39
N VAL A 234 -7.97 -3.43 13.62
CA VAL A 234 -6.65 -3.37 13.00
C VAL A 234 -5.61 -3.70 14.06
N ILE A 235 -4.67 -4.56 13.70
CA ILE A 235 -3.54 -4.96 14.57
C ILE A 235 -2.25 -4.62 13.87
N ILE A 236 -1.35 -3.93 14.57
CA ILE A 236 -0.01 -3.62 14.08
C ILE A 236 0.96 -4.66 14.65
N MET A 237 1.70 -5.35 13.78
CA MET A 237 2.65 -6.41 14.13
C MET A 237 4.07 -6.08 13.69
#